data_AF-A0A8I0SYK5-F1
#
_entry.id   AF-A0A8I0SYK5-F1
#
_cell.length_a   1.000
_cell.length_b   1.000
_cell.length_c   1.000
_cell.angle_alpha   90.00
_cell.angle_beta   90.00
_cell.angle_gamma   90.00
#
_symmetry.space_group_name_H-M   'P 1'
#
loop_
_entity.id
_entity.type
_entity.pdbx_description
1 polymer ?
#
loop_
_entity_poly.entity_id
_entity_poly.type
_entity_poly.pdbx_seq_one_letter_code
_entity_poly.pdbx_strand_id
1 'polypeptide(L)'
;MKKSVVSEIMSEPVADNNDTHLWMAVMDRAVRDLIALEKYRQDPAVMEDPVFRYDYRTLKKWFHSSSMEPGSFNWICSLVNIDPKWALNRLEERLKVCLIPDSGRKARVERVELGDTKTDVSAAFAA
;
A
#
# COMPACT_ATOMS: atom_id res chain seq x y z
N MET A 1 9.54 -3.84 -62.30
CA MET A 1 9.54 -2.99 -61.09
C MET A 1 8.12 -2.48 -60.89
N LYS A 2 7.41 -2.60 -59.77
CA LYS A 2 7.63 -3.16 -58.43
C LYS A 2 6.28 -3.75 -57.98
N LYS A 3 6.38 -4.73 -57.08
CA LYS A 3 5.31 -5.61 -56.61
C LYS A 3 4.23 -4.85 -55.84
N SER A 4 3.00 -5.34 -56.00
CA SER A 4 1.86 -5.16 -55.10
C SER A 4 2.28 -5.26 -53.63
N VAL A 5 1.87 -4.30 -52.81
CA VAL A 5 1.98 -4.37 -51.35
C VAL A 5 0.57 -4.47 -50.81
N VAL A 6 0.21 -5.70 -50.48
CA VAL A 6 -0.98 -6.09 -49.75
C VAL A 6 -0.74 -5.79 -48.27
N SER A 7 -1.80 -5.31 -47.61
CA SER A 7 -2.09 -5.38 -46.17
C SER A 7 -1.03 -4.90 -45.18
N GLU A 8 -1.37 -3.82 -44.48
CA GLU A 8 -1.15 -3.77 -43.03
C GLU A 8 -2.28 -2.94 -42.43
N ILE A 9 -3.47 -3.55 -42.34
CA ILE A 9 -4.49 -3.12 -41.41
C ILE A 9 -3.89 -3.42 -40.04
N MET A 10 -3.29 -2.40 -39.42
CA MET A 10 -2.98 -2.41 -38.00
C MET A 10 -4.30 -2.62 -37.27
N SER A 11 -4.61 -3.89 -37.02
CA SER A 11 -5.57 -4.25 -36.00
C SER A 11 -4.91 -3.82 -34.70
N GLU A 12 -5.33 -2.67 -34.18
CA GLU A 12 -5.06 -2.32 -32.79
C GLU A 12 -5.36 -3.56 -31.96
N PRO A 13 -4.49 -3.96 -31.02
CA PRO A 13 -4.85 -5.01 -30.09
C PRO A 13 -6.10 -4.50 -29.39
N VAL A 14 -7.23 -5.13 -29.69
CA VAL A 14 -8.47 -4.97 -28.92
C VAL A 14 -8.09 -5.43 -27.53
N ALA A 15 -7.66 -4.48 -26.69
CA ALA A 15 -7.33 -4.73 -25.31
C ALA A 15 -8.56 -5.39 -24.71
N ASP A 16 -8.38 -6.66 -24.34
CA ASP A 16 -9.44 -7.58 -23.99
C ASP A 16 -10.28 -6.94 -22.89
N ASN A 17 -11.59 -6.73 -23.12
CA ASN A 17 -12.50 -6.14 -22.12
C ASN A 17 -12.43 -6.89 -20.77
N ASN A 18 -11.97 -8.14 -20.78
CA ASN A 18 -11.70 -8.99 -19.63
C ASN A 18 -10.72 -8.36 -18.63
N ASP A 19 -9.66 -7.70 -19.08
CA ASP A 19 -8.64 -7.14 -18.18
C ASP A 19 -9.19 -5.95 -17.39
N THR A 20 -9.97 -5.08 -18.05
CA THR A 20 -10.63 -3.95 -17.38
C THR A 20 -11.62 -4.43 -16.32
N HIS A 21 -12.42 -5.45 -16.60
CA HIS A 21 -13.35 -6.03 -15.63
C HIS A 21 -12.63 -6.64 -14.42
N LEU A 22 -11.50 -7.32 -14.63
CA LEU A 22 -10.67 -7.84 -13.56
C LEU A 22 -10.16 -6.72 -12.65
N TRP A 23 -9.60 -5.65 -13.23
CA TRP A 23 -9.06 -4.54 -12.47
C TRP A 23 -10.13 -3.74 -11.74
N MET A 24 -11.35 -3.63 -12.29
CA MET A 24 -12.50 -3.11 -11.56
C MET A 24 -12.89 -4.00 -10.38
N ALA A 25 -12.86 -5.32 -10.53
CA ALA A 25 -13.12 -6.24 -9.43
C ALA A 25 -12.06 -6.14 -8.32
N VAL A 26 -10.79 -5.96 -8.69
CA VAL A 26 -9.70 -5.68 -7.74
C VAL A 26 -9.95 -4.38 -6.97
N MET A 27 -10.37 -3.31 -7.67
CA MET A 27 -10.73 -2.04 -7.04
C MET A 27 -11.91 -2.20 -6.07
N ASP A 28 -12.99 -2.87 -6.47
CA ASP A 28 -14.16 -3.13 -5.60
C ASP A 28 -13.75 -3.92 -4.36
N ARG A 29 -12.91 -4.96 -4.53
CA ARG A 29 -12.42 -5.77 -3.42
C ARG A 29 -11.57 -4.94 -2.45
N ALA A 30 -10.63 -4.14 -2.96
CA ALA A 30 -9.78 -3.27 -2.15
C ALA A 30 -10.60 -2.27 -1.32
N VAL A 31 -11.65 -1.68 -1.91
CA VAL A 31 -12.55 -0.76 -1.19
C VAL A 31 -13.34 -1.50 -0.09
N ARG A 32 -13.86 -2.69 -0.37
CA ARG A 32 -14.57 -3.51 0.64
C ARG A 32 -13.66 -3.93 1.78
N ASP A 33 -12.45 -4.35 1.48
CA ASP A 33 -11.47 -4.74 2.49
C ASP A 33 -11.09 -3.54 3.36
N LEU A 34 -10.92 -2.35 2.77
CA LEU A 34 -10.68 -1.13 3.54
C LEU A 34 -11.84 -0.81 4.48
N ILE A 35 -13.08 -0.88 3.99
CA ILE A 35 -14.28 -0.67 4.82
C ILE A 35 -14.32 -1.67 5.97
N ALA A 36 -14.00 -2.94 5.70
CA ALA A 36 -13.99 -3.98 6.73
C ALA A 36 -12.93 -3.68 7.79
N LEU A 37 -11.71 -3.36 7.39
CA LEU A 37 -10.61 -3.03 8.31
C LEU A 37 -10.92 -1.78 9.14
N GLU A 38 -11.48 -0.72 8.54
CA GLU A 38 -11.84 0.50 9.28
C GLU A 38 -12.88 0.25 10.39
N LYS A 39 -13.77 -0.74 10.24
CA LYS A 39 -14.72 -1.11 11.32
C LYS A 39 -14.01 -1.65 12.56
N TYR A 40 -12.94 -2.40 12.37
CA TYR A 40 -12.19 -3.03 13.48
C TYR A 40 -11.08 -2.14 14.04
N ARG A 41 -10.78 -1.01 13.40
CA ARG A 41 -9.75 -0.06 13.86
C ARG A 41 -9.99 0.44 15.29
N GLN A 42 -11.25 0.55 15.72
CA GLN A 42 -11.59 1.04 17.06
C GLN A 42 -11.30 0.00 18.16
N ASP A 43 -11.09 -1.26 17.80
CA ASP A 43 -10.76 -2.33 18.74
C ASP A 43 -9.24 -2.44 18.94
N PRO A 44 -8.72 -2.11 20.14
CA PRO A 44 -7.30 -2.20 20.43
C PRO A 44 -6.73 -3.62 20.27
N ALA A 45 -7.52 -4.65 20.58
CA ALA A 45 -7.06 -6.04 20.50
C ALA A 45 -6.79 -6.46 19.04
N VAL A 46 -7.61 -5.96 18.10
CA VAL A 46 -7.42 -6.20 16.66
C VAL A 46 -6.28 -5.34 16.11
N MET A 47 -6.14 -4.11 16.58
CA MET A 47 -5.04 -3.22 16.18
C MET A 47 -3.67 -3.71 16.65
N GLU A 48 -3.59 -4.56 17.67
CA GLU A 48 -2.31 -5.16 18.10
C GLU A 48 -1.87 -6.33 17.21
N ASP A 49 -2.82 -6.99 16.53
CA ASP A 49 -2.55 -8.08 15.58
C ASP A 49 -1.58 -7.59 14.48
N PRO A 50 -0.39 -8.21 14.36
CA PRO A 50 0.57 -7.88 13.32
C PRO A 50 0.02 -8.03 11.89
N VAL A 51 -0.83 -9.02 11.64
CA VAL A 51 -1.39 -9.30 10.31
C VAL A 51 -2.36 -8.18 9.93
N PHE A 52 -3.30 -7.87 10.82
CA PHE A 52 -4.24 -6.77 10.64
C PHE A 52 -3.52 -5.44 10.37
N ARG A 53 -2.50 -5.12 11.18
CA ARG A 53 -1.71 -3.88 10.99
C ARG A 53 -0.99 -3.84 9.66
N TYR A 54 -0.46 -4.98 9.21
CA TYR A 54 0.22 -5.08 7.93
C TYR A 54 -0.77 -4.84 6.78
N ASP A 55 -1.90 -5.54 6.76
CA ASP A 55 -2.91 -5.42 5.72
C ASP A 55 -3.48 -4.00 5.65
N TYR A 56 -3.85 -3.45 6.80
CA TYR A 56 -4.40 -2.10 6.91
C TYR A 56 -3.41 -1.03 6.43
N ARG A 57 -2.13 -1.13 6.81
CA ARG A 57 -1.09 -0.21 6.33
C ARG A 57 -0.83 -0.38 4.83
N THR A 58 -0.79 -1.62 4.34
CA THR A 58 -0.51 -1.92 2.93
C THR A 58 -1.61 -1.36 2.04
N LEU A 59 -2.86 -1.56 2.44
CA LEU A 59 -4.02 -1.08 1.69
C LEU A 59 -4.07 0.45 1.65
N LYS A 60 -3.82 1.12 2.79
CA LYS A 60 -3.67 2.59 2.84
C LYS A 60 -2.59 3.11 1.90
N LYS A 61 -1.41 2.48 1.91
CA LYS A 61 -0.32 2.84 1.02
C LYS A 61 -0.68 2.65 -0.45
N TRP A 62 -1.42 1.59 -0.78
CA TRP A 62 -1.86 1.33 -2.14
C TRP A 62 -2.78 2.43 -2.67
N PHE A 63 -3.78 2.85 -1.87
CA PHE A 63 -4.67 3.97 -2.22
C PHE A 63 -3.94 5.32 -2.35
N HIS A 64 -2.87 5.56 -1.58
CA HIS A 64 -2.06 6.77 -1.67
C HIS A 64 -0.89 6.70 -2.65
N SER A 65 -0.69 5.58 -3.34
CA SER A 65 0.44 5.40 -4.24
C SER A 65 0.35 6.39 -5.40
N SER A 66 1.45 7.09 -5.69
CA SER A 66 1.58 7.91 -6.89
C SER A 66 1.96 7.10 -8.14
N SER A 67 2.21 5.79 -7.99
CA SER A 67 2.64 4.92 -9.09
C SER A 67 1.60 4.84 -10.20
N MET A 68 2.07 4.80 -11.45
CA MET A 68 1.27 4.55 -12.66
C MET A 68 1.55 3.16 -13.26
N GLU A 69 2.21 2.28 -12.51
CA GLU A 69 2.47 0.90 -12.94
C GLU A 69 1.19 0.07 -12.95
N PRO A 70 1.10 -0.95 -13.84
CA PRO A 70 -0.04 -1.87 -13.86
C PRO A 70 -0.40 -2.43 -12.48
N GLY A 71 -1.68 -2.33 -12.12
CA GLY A 71 -2.22 -2.75 -10.82
C GLY A 71 -2.09 -1.72 -9.68
N SER A 72 -1.50 -0.55 -9.92
CA SER A 72 -1.57 0.57 -8.97
C SER A 72 -2.96 1.21 -8.96
N PHE A 73 -3.32 1.87 -7.85
CA PHE A 73 -4.58 2.61 -7.75
C PHE A 73 -4.76 3.64 -8.88
N ASN A 74 -3.74 4.50 -9.12
CA ASN A 74 -3.83 5.52 -10.17
C ASN A 74 -3.92 4.92 -11.57
N TRP A 75 -3.22 3.81 -11.83
CA TRP A 75 -3.29 3.13 -13.10
C TRP A 75 -4.70 2.56 -13.35
N ILE A 76 -5.30 1.89 -12.35
CA ILE A 76 -6.66 1.38 -12.47
C ILE A 76 -7.66 2.52 -12.65
N CYS A 77 -7.54 3.62 -11.89
CA CYS A 77 -8.36 4.82 -12.09
C CYS A 77 -8.26 5.37 -13.52
N SER A 78 -7.05 5.37 -14.09
CA SER A 78 -6.80 5.81 -15.46
C SER A 78 -7.47 4.90 -16.49
N LEU A 79 -7.48 3.58 -16.27
CA LEU A 79 -8.17 2.62 -17.15
C LEU A 79 -9.66 2.89 -17.29
N VAL A 80 -10.30 3.36 -16.21
CA VAL A 80 -11.75 3.61 -16.16
C VAL A 80 -12.10 5.09 -16.30
N ASN A 81 -11.16 5.93 -16.72
CA ASN A 81 -11.33 7.38 -16.90
C ASN A 81 -11.85 8.11 -15.64
N ILE A 82 -11.36 7.72 -14.46
CA ILE A 82 -11.66 8.37 -13.18
C ILE A 82 -10.42 9.12 -12.71
N ASP A 83 -10.58 10.37 -12.25
CA ASP A 83 -9.50 11.11 -11.59
C ASP A 83 -9.12 10.43 -10.26
N PRO A 84 -7.86 9.96 -10.09
CA PRO A 84 -7.45 9.25 -8.88
C PRO A 84 -7.58 10.11 -7.61
N LYS A 85 -7.33 11.43 -7.72
CA LYS A 85 -7.44 12.35 -6.57
C LYS A 85 -8.88 12.48 -6.12
N TRP A 86 -9.80 12.69 -7.06
CA TRP A 86 -11.24 12.72 -6.78
C TRP A 86 -11.71 11.40 -6.16
N ALA A 87 -11.29 10.26 -6.70
CA ALA A 87 -11.68 8.95 -6.18
C ALA A 87 -11.18 8.72 -4.73
N LEU A 88 -9.92 9.08 -4.45
CA LEU A 88 -9.34 9.00 -3.13
C LEU A 88 -10.04 9.92 -2.13
N ASN A 89 -10.23 11.19 -2.48
CA ASN A 89 -10.95 12.15 -1.64
C ASN A 89 -12.37 11.65 -1.33
N ARG A 90 -13.07 11.11 -2.34
CA ARG A 90 -14.42 10.57 -2.17
C ARG A 90 -14.46 9.39 -1.20
N LEU A 91 -13.41 8.56 -1.22
CA LEU A 91 -13.27 7.42 -0.31
C LEU A 91 -13.01 7.89 1.12
N GLU A 92 -12.07 8.81 1.31
CA GLU A 92 -11.74 9.41 2.62
C GLU A 92 -12.95 10.11 3.26
N GLU A 93 -13.70 10.89 2.48
CA GLU A 93 -14.94 11.55 2.92
C GLU A 93 -15.99 10.55 3.41
N ARG A 94 -16.22 9.48 2.63
CA ARG A 94 -17.26 8.49 2.95
C ARG A 94 -16.92 7.68 4.18
N LEU A 95 -15.65 7.34 4.35
CA LEU A 95 -15.18 6.55 5.47
C LEU A 95 -14.86 7.41 6.71
N LYS A 96 -14.79 8.74 6.55
CA LYS A 96 -14.35 9.69 7.59
C LYS A 96 -12.97 9.32 8.14
N VAL A 97 -12.09 8.86 7.27
CA VAL A 97 -10.75 8.36 7.62
C VAL A 97 -9.70 9.10 6.81
N CYS A 98 -8.57 9.36 7.46
CA CYS A 98 -7.37 9.77 6.77
C CYS A 98 -6.60 8.50 6.38
N LEU A 99 -6.44 8.28 5.08
CA LEU A 99 -5.73 7.12 4.54
C LEU A 99 -4.22 7.35 4.50
N ILE A 100 -3.73 8.53 4.92
CA ILE A 100 -2.31 8.82 5.02
C ILE A 100 -1.64 7.71 5.85
N PRO A 101 -0.63 7.00 5.28
CA PRO A 101 0.09 5.99 6.03
C PRO A 101 0.76 6.65 7.24
N ASP A 102 0.56 6.11 8.44
CA ASP A 102 1.29 6.55 9.62
C ASP A 102 2.79 6.34 9.38
N SER A 103 3.46 7.42 8.99
CA SER A 103 4.90 7.49 8.84
C SER A 103 5.53 7.46 10.23
N GLY A 104 5.78 6.25 10.72
CA GLY A 104 6.93 6.01 11.61
C GLY A 104 6.89 6.59 13.02
N ARG A 105 5.74 6.71 13.71
CA ARG A 105 5.75 6.86 15.19
C ARG A 105 6.08 5.55 15.92
N LYS A 106 7.25 4.99 15.62
CA LYS A 106 8.06 4.23 16.56
C LYS A 106 9.52 4.58 16.27
N ALA A 107 9.86 5.83 16.50
CA ALA A 107 11.24 6.15 16.87
C ALA A 107 11.53 5.36 18.14
N ARG A 108 12.25 4.24 17.98
CA ARG A 108 13.29 3.74 18.89
C ARG A 108 13.36 4.46 20.26
N VAL A 109 12.44 4.14 21.17
CA VAL A 109 12.58 4.42 22.60
C VAL A 109 12.49 3.08 23.30
N GLU A 110 13.64 2.44 23.38
CA GLU A 110 14.10 1.60 24.49
C GLU A 110 15.46 1.03 24.06
N ARG A 111 16.45 1.93 23.99
CA ARG A 111 17.81 1.52 24.34
C ARG A 111 17.80 1.53 25.87
N VAL A 112 17.22 0.48 26.47
CA VAL A 112 17.32 0.25 27.90
C VAL A 112 18.80 0.22 28.22
N GLU A 113 19.17 1.14 29.09
CA GLU A 113 20.45 1.26 29.74
C GLU A 113 20.80 -0.08 30.40
N LEU A 114 21.58 -0.91 29.74
CA LEU A 114 22.43 -1.86 30.45
C LEU A 114 23.72 -1.11 30.75
N GLY A 115 23.76 -0.56 31.96
CA GLY A 115 24.98 -0.09 32.58
C GLY A 115 25.99 -1.23 32.61
N ASP A 116 27.07 -1.07 31.87
CA ASP A 116 28.31 -1.78 32.12
C ASP A 116 28.84 -1.30 33.47
N THR A 117 28.42 -2.01 34.52
CA THR A 117 29.11 -2.02 35.80
C THR A 117 30.51 -2.54 35.53
N LYS A 118 31.47 -1.62 35.46
CA LYS A 118 32.90 -1.90 35.60
C LYS A 118 33.10 -2.62 36.94
N THR A 119 33.08 -3.94 36.89
CA THR A 119 33.52 -4.78 37.99
C THR A 119 35.03 -4.82 37.90
N ASP A 120 35.66 -4.15 38.84
CA ASP A 120 37.09 -4.11 39.08
C ASP A 120 37.57 -5.52 39.45
N VAL A 121 38.37 -6.15 38.58
CA VAL A 121 39.14 -7.34 38.95
C VAL A 121 40.46 -7.31 38.19
N SER A 122 41.42 -6.51 38.66
CA SER A 122 42.85 -6.79 38.49
C SER A 122 43.72 -5.78 39.26
N ALA A 123 43.94 -6.03 40.55
CA ALA A 123 45.13 -5.54 41.25
C ALA A 123 45.40 -6.35 42.53
N ALA A 124 45.81 -7.60 42.35
CA ALA A 124 46.47 -8.36 43.41
C ALA A 124 47.54 -9.25 42.77
N PHE A 125 48.63 -8.63 42.31
CA PHE A 125 49.94 -9.27 42.21
C PHE A 125 51.00 -8.17 42.04
N ALA A 126 51.57 -7.72 43.16
CA ALA A 126 52.85 -7.05 43.20
C ALA A 126 53.65 -7.68 44.35
N ALA A 127 54.87 -8.06 43.97
CA ALA A 127 55.99 -8.67 44.70
C ALA A 127 56.10 -8.35 46.20
#